data_AF-A0A2H6HBW7-F1
#
_entry.id   AF-A0A2H6HBW7-F1
#
_cell.length_a   1.000
_cell.length_b   1.000
_cell.length_c   1.000
_cell.angle_alpha   90.00
_cell.angle_beta   90.00
_cell.angle_gamma   90.00
#
_symmetry.space_group_name_H-M   'P 1'
#
loop_
_entity.id
_entity.type
_entity.pdbx_description
1 polymer ?
#
loop_
_entity_poly.entity_id
_entity_poly.type
_entity_poly.pdbx_seq_one_letter_code
_entity_poly.pdbx_strand_id
1 'polypeptide(L)'
;MTRRIERKIFRINDEIERLLGEEKLVFEELQYHRHIADDARRDAAVGNADDRAFARETERDVPRFERALSDLRRRRSDLEEERTRLLNRLGEL
;
A
#
# COMPACT_ATOMS: atom_id res chain seq x y z
N MET A 1 3.34 -32.84 -12.48
CA MET A 1 3.85 -31.47 -12.18
C MET A 1 2.73 -30.45 -12.08
N THR A 2 1.68 -30.56 -12.90
CA THR A 2 0.47 -29.72 -12.97
C THR A 2 -0.15 -29.38 -11.60
N ARG A 3 -0.45 -30.40 -10.77
CA ARG A 3 -0.99 -30.21 -9.40
C ARG A 3 -0.10 -29.39 -8.44
N ARG A 4 1.21 -29.24 -8.72
CA ARG A 4 2.11 -28.41 -7.90
C ARG A 4 2.05 -26.95 -8.35
N ILE A 5 1.91 -26.71 -9.65
CA ILE A 5 1.76 -25.37 -10.24
C ILE A 5 0.41 -24.77 -9.84
N GLU A 6 -0.68 -25.54 -9.97
CA GLU A 6 -2.03 -25.12 -9.53
C GLU A 6 -2.04 -24.70 -8.06
N ARG A 7 -1.53 -25.55 -7.15
CA ARG A 7 -1.42 -25.22 -5.72
C ARG A 7 -0.55 -24.00 -5.42
N LYS A 8 0.38 -23.66 -6.31
CA LYS A 8 1.19 -22.45 -6.16
C LYS A 8 0.40 -21.23 -6.62
N ILE A 9 -0.32 -21.32 -7.75
CA ILE A 9 -1.20 -20.27 -8.25
C ILE A 9 -2.28 -19.92 -7.23
N PHE A 10 -2.94 -20.91 -6.62
CA PHE A 10 -3.93 -20.64 -5.56
C PHE A 10 -3.36 -19.84 -4.40
N ARG A 11 -2.21 -20.25 -3.86
CA ARG A 11 -1.55 -19.51 -2.77
C ARG A 11 -1.16 -18.09 -3.17
N ILE A 12 -0.73 -17.88 -4.42
CA ILE A 12 -0.41 -16.55 -4.93
C ILE A 12 -1.69 -15.69 -5.05
N ASN A 13 -2.82 -16.27 -5.47
CA ASN A 13 -4.10 -15.55 -5.51
C ASN A 13 -4.52 -15.09 -4.11
N ASP A 14 -4.49 -16.00 -3.13
CA ASP A 14 -4.87 -15.68 -1.74
C ASP A 14 -3.99 -14.54 -1.17
N GLU A 15 -2.70 -14.57 -1.49
CA GLU A 15 -1.76 -13.54 -1.07
C GLU A 15 -1.99 -12.20 -1.78
N ILE A 16 -2.31 -12.21 -3.08
CA ILE A 16 -2.69 -11.00 -3.82
C ILE A 16 -3.96 -10.37 -3.23
N GLU A 17 -4.96 -11.18 -2.91
CA GLU A 17 -6.21 -10.70 -2.30
C GLU A 17 -5.96 -10.08 -0.92
N ARG A 18 -5.11 -10.72 -0.10
CA ARG A 18 -4.68 -10.16 1.19
C ARG A 18 -3.97 -8.81 1.02
N LEU A 19 -3.03 -8.71 0.07
CA LEU A 19 -2.31 -7.47 -0.21
C LEU A 19 -3.22 -6.37 -0.72
N LEU A 20 -4.21 -6.67 -1.56
CA LEU A 20 -5.22 -5.70 -2.01
C LEU A 20 -6.03 -5.13 -0.83
N GLY A 21 -6.39 -5.99 0.13
CA GLY A 21 -7.05 -5.55 1.37
C GLY A 21 -6.16 -4.62 2.19
N GLU A 22 -4.89 -4.97 2.38
CA GLU A 22 -3.91 -4.13 3.08
C GLU A 22 -3.66 -2.80 2.37
N GLU A 23 -3.49 -2.82 1.05
CA GLU A 23 -3.34 -1.61 0.22
C GLU A 23 -4.52 -0.66 0.41
N LYS A 24 -5.75 -1.19 0.44
CA LYS A 24 -6.95 -0.38 0.65
C LYS A 24 -6.92 0.32 2.01
N LEU A 25 -6.64 -0.42 3.09
CA LEU A 25 -6.59 0.13 4.44
C LEU A 25 -5.50 1.20 4.58
N VAL A 26 -4.29 0.93 4.08
CA VAL A 26 -3.18 1.89 4.12
C VAL A 26 -3.47 3.12 3.26
N PHE A 27 -4.14 2.94 2.13
CA PHE A 27 -4.55 4.06 1.28
C PHE A 27 -5.58 4.96 1.97
N GLU A 28 -6.58 4.39 2.63
CA GLU A 28 -7.59 5.13 3.39
C GLU A 28 -6.94 5.92 4.54
N GLU A 29 -6.04 5.28 5.29
CA GLU A 29 -5.27 5.92 6.36
C GLU A 29 -4.38 7.06 5.82
N LEU A 30 -3.74 6.85 4.67
CA LEU A 30 -2.96 7.90 3.99
C LEU A 30 -3.83 9.12 3.63
N GLN A 31 -5.06 8.91 3.14
CA GLN A 31 -5.94 10.04 2.84
C GLN A 31 -6.28 10.80 4.12
N TYR A 32 -6.58 10.10 5.21
CA TYR A 32 -6.86 10.70 6.50
C TYR A 32 -5.68 11.56 7.01
N HIS A 33 -4.46 11.03 7.00
CA HIS A 33 -3.27 11.78 7.40
C HIS A 33 -2.98 12.97 6.49
N ARG A 34 -3.25 12.88 5.18
CA ARG A 34 -3.12 14.02 4.27
C ARG A 34 -4.09 15.13 4.62
N HIS A 35 -5.32 14.80 4.98
CA HIS A 35 -6.31 15.78 5.44
C HIS A 35 -5.85 16.46 6.74
N ILE A 36 -5.42 15.69 7.75
CA ILE A 36 -4.88 16.25 9.00
C ILE A 36 -3.70 17.19 8.71
N ALA A 37 -2.75 16.75 7.88
CA ALA A 37 -1.57 17.55 7.57
C ALA A 37 -1.91 18.82 6.79
N ASP A 38 -2.98 18.84 6.00
CA ASP A 38 -3.47 20.04 5.33
C ASP A 38 -4.15 21.00 6.32
N ASP A 39 -5.00 20.48 7.20
CA ASP A 39 -5.65 21.24 8.27
C ASP A 39 -4.61 21.88 9.20
N ALA A 40 -3.68 21.09 9.70
CA ALA A 40 -2.61 21.54 10.59
C ALA A 40 -1.74 22.61 9.92
N ARG A 41 -1.48 22.51 8.61
CA ARG A 41 -0.77 23.55 7.85
C ARG A 41 -1.53 24.86 7.81
N ARG A 42 -2.86 24.81 7.61
CA ARG A 42 -3.72 26.00 7.61
C ARG A 42 -3.76 26.66 8.98
N ASP A 43 -3.88 25.87 10.04
CA ASP A 43 -3.86 26.37 11.43
C ASP A 43 -2.51 27.01 11.77
N ALA A 44 -1.41 26.34 11.44
CA ALA A 44 -0.05 26.84 11.67
C ALA A 44 0.26 28.17 10.97
N ALA A 45 -0.43 28.49 9.86
CA ALA A 45 -0.24 29.73 9.12
C ALA A 45 -0.74 30.97 9.89
N VAL A 46 -1.77 30.80 10.73
CA VAL A 46 -2.35 31.88 11.56
C VAL A 46 -2.12 31.66 13.06
N GLY A 47 -1.57 30.51 13.43
CA GLY A 47 -1.43 30.03 14.79
C GLY A 47 -0.09 30.31 15.47
N ASN A 48 0.08 29.70 16.63
CA ASN A 48 1.19 29.90 17.53
C ASN A 48 2.34 28.89 17.26
N ALA A 49 3.30 28.80 18.19
CA ALA A 49 4.43 27.88 18.05
C ALA A 49 4.01 26.40 18.12
N ASP A 50 2.98 26.08 18.89
CA ASP A 50 2.47 24.72 19.07
C ASP A 50 1.76 24.24 17.81
N ASP A 51 0.96 25.09 17.16
CA ASP A 51 0.30 24.78 15.88
C ASP A 51 1.34 24.47 14.79
N ARG A 52 2.44 25.23 14.75
CA ARG A 52 3.57 24.96 13.83
C ARG A 52 4.31 23.66 14.16
N ALA A 53 4.40 23.29 15.43
CA ALA A 53 5.01 22.02 15.83
C ALA A 53 4.12 20.84 15.41
N PHE A 54 2.81 20.94 15.65
CA PHE A 54 1.83 19.93 15.26
C PHE A 54 1.77 19.73 13.74
N ALA A 55 1.80 20.81 12.94
CA ALA A 55 1.87 20.71 11.49
C ALA A 55 3.12 19.94 11.01
N ARG A 56 4.29 20.22 11.60
CA ARG A 56 5.53 19.50 11.26
C ARG A 56 5.49 18.03 11.65
N GLU A 57 4.82 17.69 12.74
CA GLU A 57 4.67 16.30 13.18
C GLU A 57 3.78 15.52 12.21
N THR A 58 2.59 16.04 11.93
CA THR A 58 1.60 15.40 11.05
C THR A 58 2.08 15.29 9.60
N GLU A 59 2.84 16.27 9.09
CA GLU A 59 3.48 16.18 7.78
C GLU A 59 4.48 15.03 7.66
N ARG A 60 5.13 14.61 8.76
CA ARG A 60 6.11 13.51 8.74
C ARG A 60 5.48 12.13 8.61
N ASP A 61 4.21 11.99 8.97
CA ASP A 61 3.50 10.71 8.87
C ASP A 61 3.11 10.39 7.43
N VAL A 62 2.80 11.41 6.60
CA VAL A 62 2.38 11.21 5.21
C VAL A 62 3.40 10.40 4.39
N PRO A 63 4.71 10.75 4.36
CA PRO A 63 5.71 9.96 3.65
C PRO A 63 5.86 8.51 4.14
N ARG A 64 5.57 8.25 5.42
CA ARG A 64 5.63 6.89 5.98
C ARG A 64 4.53 6.02 5.37
N PHE A 65 3.30 6.52 5.29
CA PHE A 65 2.20 5.78 4.67
C PHE A 65 2.36 5.67 3.15
N GLU A 66 2.91 6.68 2.48
CA GLU A 66 3.24 6.60 1.05
C GLU A 66 4.24 5.50 0.75
N ARG A 67 5.30 5.37 1.56
CA ARG A 67 6.27 4.27 1.43
C ARG A 67 5.62 2.91 1.67
N ALA A 68 4.84 2.78 2.74
CA ALA A 68 4.13 1.53 3.04
C ALA A 68 3.21 1.10 1.87
N LEU A 69 2.46 2.05 1.31
CA LEU A 69 1.59 1.78 0.15
C LEU A 69 2.38 1.40 -1.10
N SER A 70 3.52 2.06 -1.34
CA SER A 70 4.41 1.73 -2.46
C SER A 70 4.98 0.32 -2.33
N ASP A 71 5.41 -0.07 -1.13
CA ASP A 71 5.99 -1.39 -0.86
C ASP A 71 4.95 -2.51 -1.04
N LEU A 72 3.72 -2.29 -0.57
CA LEU A 72 2.60 -3.22 -0.79
C LEU A 72 2.29 -3.41 -2.28
N ARG A 73 2.16 -2.29 -3.02
CA ARG A 73 1.92 -2.30 -4.47
C ARG A 73 3.00 -3.03 -5.24
N ARG A 74 4.26 -2.81 -4.87
CA ARG A 74 5.40 -3.51 -5.48
C ARG A 74 5.28 -5.01 -5.25
N ARG A 75 5.06 -5.44 -3.99
CA ARG A 75 4.93 -6.85 -3.66
C ARG A 75 3.76 -7.52 -4.39
N ARG A 76 2.62 -6.83 -4.52
CA ARG A 76 1.48 -7.31 -5.30
C ARG A 76 1.85 -7.47 -6.78
N SER A 77 2.51 -6.48 -7.37
CA SER A 77 2.97 -6.53 -8.78
C SER A 77 3.89 -7.72 -9.03
N ASP A 78 4.88 -7.96 -8.15
CA ASP A 78 5.81 -9.08 -8.27
C ASP A 78 5.07 -10.44 -8.26
N LEU A 79 4.02 -10.57 -7.44
CA LEU A 79 3.18 -11.77 -7.36
C LEU A 79 2.26 -11.93 -8.58
N GLU A 80 1.72 -10.84 -9.12
CA GLU A 80 0.91 -10.86 -10.36
C GLU A 80 1.76 -11.30 -11.56
N GLU A 81 3.01 -10.85 -11.64
CA GLU A 81 3.98 -11.29 -12.64
C GLU A 81 4.33 -12.77 -12.47
N GLU A 82 4.54 -13.23 -11.24
CA GLU A 82 4.77 -14.65 -10.96
C GLU A 82 3.56 -15.52 -11.33
N ARG A 83 2.35 -15.08 -10.98
CA ARG A 83 1.09 -15.74 -11.35
C ARG A 83 0.96 -15.89 -12.86
N THR A 84 1.22 -14.80 -13.58
CA THR A 84 1.17 -14.77 -15.05
C THR A 84 2.14 -15.77 -15.67
N ARG A 85 3.39 -15.81 -15.19
CA ARG A 85 4.38 -16.79 -15.64
C ARG A 85 3.93 -18.24 -15.38
N LEU A 86 3.33 -18.51 -14.22
CA LEU A 86 2.85 -19.86 -13.89
C LEU A 86 1.63 -20.28 -14.73
N LEU A 87 0.72 -19.35 -15.03
CA LEU A 87 -0.44 -19.61 -15.89
C LEU A 87 -0.02 -19.89 -17.33
N ASN A 88 0.92 -19.13 -17.89
CA ASN A 88 1.46 -19.39 -19.23
C ASN A 88 2.07 -20.79 -19.31
N ARG A 89 2.90 -21.14 -18.31
CA ARG A 89 3.49 -22.49 -18.22
C ARG A 89 2.44 -23.59 -18.09
N LEU A 90 1.29 -23.33 -17.48
CA LEU A 90 0.20 -24.30 -17.37
C LEU A 90 -0.53 -24.50 -18.70
N GLY A 91 -0.68 -23.43 -19.50
CA GLY A 91 -1.29 -23.50 -20.84
C GLY A 91 -0.39 -24.11 -21.92
N GLU A 92 0.93 -24.14 -21.69
CA GLU A 92 1.92 -24.81 -22.54
C GLU A 92 2.09 -26.31 -22.24
N LEU A 93 1.50 -26.82 -21.14
CA LEU A 93 1.59 -28.22 -20.68
C LEU A 93 0.39 -29.05 -21.15
#